data_AF-A0A1B8V5Z8-F1
#
_entry.id   AF-A0A1B8V5Z8-F1
#
_cell.length_a   1.000
_cell.length_b   1.000
_cell.length_c   1.000
_cell.angle_alpha   90.00
_cell.angle_beta   90.00
_cell.angle_gamma   90.00
#
_symmetry.space_group_name_H-M   'P 1'
#
loop_
_entity.id
_entity.type
_entity.pdbx_description
1 polymer ?
#
loop_
_entity_poly.entity_id
_entity_poly.type
_entity_poly.pdbx_seq_one_letter_code
_entity_poly.pdbx_strand_id
1 'polypeptide(L)'
;MQHHESNILRTVRTSSFNNEVAAELLRELCSCNVTDEQARRIRCAARQLLLDADALECVWQELNGKSDQNCLVNHPAPATP
;
A
#
# COMPACT_ATOMS: atom_id res chain seq x y z
N MET A 1 -11.57 -22.87 -10.52
CA MET A 1 -10.70 -21.73 -10.87
C MET A 1 -11.27 -20.40 -10.37
N GLN A 2 -12.52 -20.06 -10.70
CA GLN A 2 -13.17 -18.78 -10.31
C GLN A 2 -13.18 -18.44 -8.79
N HIS A 3 -13.35 -19.44 -7.90
CA HIS A 3 -13.29 -19.20 -6.46
C HIS A 3 -11.91 -18.76 -5.96
N HIS A 4 -10.83 -19.21 -6.63
CA HIS A 4 -9.46 -18.87 -6.25
C HIS A 4 -9.15 -17.41 -6.59
N GLU A 5 -9.54 -16.96 -7.79
CA GLU A 5 -9.40 -15.56 -8.24
C GLU A 5 -10.21 -14.60 -7.36
N SER A 6 -11.45 -14.97 -7.00
CA SER A 6 -12.26 -14.20 -6.05
C SER A 6 -11.60 -14.07 -4.67
N ASN A 7 -10.91 -15.11 -4.20
CA ASN A 7 -10.19 -15.07 -2.94
C ASN A 7 -8.94 -14.19 -3.02
N ILE A 8 -8.19 -14.24 -4.13
CA ILE A 8 -7.04 -13.36 -4.34
C ILE A 8 -7.47 -11.90 -4.35
N LEU A 9 -8.50 -11.55 -5.14
CA LEU A 9 -9.01 -10.17 -5.22
C LEU A 9 -9.46 -9.65 -3.85
N ARG A 10 -10.14 -10.49 -3.07
CA ARG A 10 -10.54 -10.14 -1.70
C ARG A 10 -9.33 -9.92 -0.81
N THR A 11 -8.36 -10.82 -0.83
CA THR A 11 -7.14 -10.71 -0.02
C THR A 11 -6.35 -9.45 -0.35
N VAL A 12 -6.13 -9.16 -1.63
CA VAL A 12 -5.39 -7.95 -2.05
C VAL A 12 -6.10 -6.69 -1.56
N ARG A 13 -7.43 -6.61 -1.76
CA ARG A 13 -8.22 -5.46 -1.34
C ARG A 13 -8.24 -5.30 0.19
N THR A 14 -8.39 -6.40 0.93
CA THR A 14 -8.34 -6.36 2.39
C THR A 14 -6.97 -5.95 2.90
N SER A 15 -5.89 -6.43 2.28
CA SER A 15 -4.52 -6.03 2.65
C SER A 15 -4.25 -4.55 2.38
N SER A 16 -4.70 -4.01 1.24
CA SER A 16 -4.60 -2.57 0.95
C SER A 16 -5.30 -1.74 2.02
N PHE A 17 -6.57 -2.06 2.32
CA PHE A 17 -7.34 -1.39 3.37
C PHE A 17 -6.67 -1.49 4.76
N ASN A 18 -6.17 -2.67 5.13
CA ASN A 18 -5.50 -2.86 6.41
C ASN A 18 -4.24 -2.01 6.54
N ASN A 19 -3.52 -1.80 5.43
CA ASN A 19 -2.34 -0.93 5.43
C ASN A 19 -2.72 0.55 5.63
N GLU A 20 -3.81 1.02 5.02
CA GLU A 20 -4.34 2.38 5.28
C GLU A 20 -4.71 2.56 6.75
N VAL A 21 -5.48 1.63 7.32
CA VAL A 21 -5.89 1.66 8.73
C VAL A 21 -4.67 1.62 9.66
N ALA A 22 -3.69 0.75 9.37
CA ALA A 22 -2.47 0.68 10.16
C ALA A 22 -1.66 1.99 10.09
N ALA A 23 -1.62 2.65 8.93
CA ALA A 23 -0.96 3.95 8.78
C ALA A 23 -1.67 5.05 9.59
N GLU A 24 -3.01 5.05 9.63
CA GLU A 24 -3.79 5.98 10.46
C GLU A 24 -3.53 5.76 11.96
N LEU A 25 -3.60 4.51 12.43
CA LEU A 25 -3.31 4.16 13.82
C LEU A 25 -1.88 4.54 14.23
N LEU A 26 -0.91 4.39 13.33
CA LEU A 26 0.46 4.83 13.57
C LEU A 26 0.55 6.36 13.67
N ARG A 27 -0.19 7.11 12.86
CA ARG A 27 -0.25 8.58 12.95
C ARG A 27 -0.85 9.03 14.28
N GLU A 28 -1.90 8.37 14.75
CA GLU A 28 -2.48 8.60 16.07
C GLU A 28 -1.46 8.29 17.18
N LEU A 29 -0.76 7.15 17.10
CA LEU A 29 0.30 6.77 18.04
C LEU A 29 1.44 7.81 18.07
N CYS A 30 1.76 8.42 16.92
CA CYS A 30 2.79 9.45 16.84
C CYS A 30 2.42 10.72 17.63
N SER A 31 1.13 10.95 17.92
CA SER A 31 0.67 12.07 18.73
C SER A 31 0.75 11.82 20.24
N CYS A 32 1.04 10.57 20.65
CA CYS A 32 1.26 10.21 22.05
C CYS A 32 2.65 10.65 22.53
N ASN A 33 2.93 10.43 23.82
CA ASN A 33 4.22 10.77 24.42
C ASN A 33 5.30 9.75 24.02
N VAL A 34 5.80 9.88 22.79
CA VAL A 34 6.85 9.04 22.19
C VAL A 34 8.16 9.82 22.09
N THR A 35 9.29 9.12 22.09
CA THR A 35 10.59 9.77 21.85
C THR A 35 10.71 10.23 20.39
N ASP A 36 11.60 11.19 20.12
CA ASP A 36 11.83 11.69 18.75
C ASP A 36 12.20 10.56 17.76
N GLU A 37 12.99 9.60 18.23
CA GLU A 37 13.39 8.44 17.43
C GLU A 37 12.21 7.50 17.14
N GLN A 38 11.35 7.26 18.13
CA GLN A 38 10.10 6.51 17.92
C GLN A 38 9.18 7.26 16.96
N ALA A 39 8.99 8.57 17.13
CA ALA A 39 8.17 9.39 16.25
C ALA A 39 8.67 9.34 14.80
N ARG A 40 9.99 9.39 14.59
CA ARG A 40 10.62 9.24 13.26
C ARG A 40 10.29 7.88 12.65
N ARG A 41 10.48 6.80 13.40
CA ARG A 41 10.19 5.43 12.94
C ARG A 41 8.72 5.22 12.62
N ILE A 42 7.83 5.75 13.45
CA ILE A 42 6.38 5.70 13.27
C ILE A 42 5.99 6.42 11.96
N ARG A 43 6.50 7.64 11.72
CA ARG A 43 6.26 8.37 10.46
C ARG A 43 6.76 7.61 9.23
N CYS A 44 7.93 6.97 9.32
CA CYS A 44 8.47 6.14 8.24
C CYS A 44 7.58 4.93 7.96
N ALA A 45 7.16 4.20 9.00
CA ALA A 45 6.31 3.02 8.87
C ALA A 45 4.93 3.39 8.29
N ALA A 46 4.29 4.45 8.79
CA ALA A 46 3.01 4.93 8.26
C ALA A 46 3.11 5.34 6.78
N ARG A 47 4.23 5.97 6.36
CA ARG A 47 4.47 6.30 4.96
C ARG A 47 4.61 5.05 4.10
N GLN A 48 5.36 4.06 4.55
CA GLN A 48 5.56 2.82 3.79
C GLN A 48 4.24 2.07 3.62
N LEU A 49 3.43 1.96 4.67
CA LEU A 49 2.12 1.31 4.60
C LEU A 49 1.19 1.96 3.56
N LEU A 50 1.20 3.29 3.43
CA LEU A 50 0.40 3.96 2.41
C LEU A 50 0.90 3.67 0.99
N LEU A 51 2.22 3.65 0.78
CA LEU A 51 2.79 3.25 -0.51
C LEU A 51 2.43 1.79 -0.84
N ASP A 52 2.45 0.90 0.15
CA ASP A 52 2.07 -0.49 -0.02
C ASP A 52 0.56 -0.62 -0.30
N ALA A 53 -0.28 0.21 0.32
CA ALA A 53 -1.72 0.26 0.06
C ALA A 53 -2.03 0.70 -1.38
N ASP A 54 -1.38 1.78 -1.85
CA ASP A 54 -1.49 2.27 -3.23
C ASP A 54 -1.05 1.20 -4.24
N ALA A 55 0.08 0.54 -3.97
CA ALA A 55 0.59 -0.54 -4.84
C ALA A 55 -0.38 -1.73 -4.89
N LEU A 56 -0.95 -2.13 -3.75
CA LEU A 56 -1.93 -3.22 -3.68
C LEU A 56 -3.25 -2.84 -4.38
N GLU A 57 -3.66 -1.57 -4.35
CA GLU A 57 -4.83 -1.11 -5.09
C GLU A 57 -4.58 -1.16 -6.60
N CYS A 58 -3.40 -0.76 -7.08
CA CYS A 58 -3.02 -0.95 -8.50
C CYS A 58 -3.05 -2.45 -8.88
N VAL A 59 -2.48 -3.33 -8.05
CA VAL A 59 -2.54 -4.79 -8.30
C VAL A 59 -3.98 -5.30 -8.31
N TRP A 60 -4.84 -4.82 -7.41
CA TRP A 60 -6.25 -5.19 -7.39
C TRP A 60 -6.97 -4.74 -8.68
N GLN A 61 -6.69 -3.53 -9.16
CA GLN A 61 -7.25 -3.00 -10.40
C GLN A 61 -6.84 -3.82 -11.62
N GLU A 62 -5.55 -4.18 -11.72
CA GLU A 62 -5.03 -5.04 -12.78
C GLU A 62 -5.69 -6.42 -12.77
N LEU A 63 -5.76 -7.07 -11.60
CA LEU A 63 -6.38 -8.39 -11.44
C LEU A 63 -7.89 -8.36 -11.72
N ASN A 64 -8.57 -7.24 -11.46
CA ASN A 64 -10.00 -7.09 -11.67
C ASN A 64 -10.35 -6.62 -13.09
N GLY A 65 -9.37 -6.55 -14.00
CA GLY A 65 -9.56 -6.11 -15.39
C GLY A 65 -9.92 -4.62 -15.52
N LYS A 66 -9.68 -3.83 -14.47
CA LYS A 66 -9.87 -2.37 -14.43
C LYS A 66 -8.53 -1.66 -14.64
N SER A 67 -7.87 -1.94 -15.75
CA SER A 67 -6.62 -1.27 -16.09
C SER A 67 -6.88 0.17 -16.55
N ASP A 68 -7.07 1.09 -15.61
CA ASP A 68 -6.86 2.50 -15.91
C ASP A 68 -5.34 2.73 -16.03
N GLN A 69 -4.91 3.27 -17.17
CA GLN A 69 -3.50 3.42 -17.61
C GLN A 69 -2.63 4.35 -16.72
N ASN A 70 -3.04 4.62 -15.48
CA ASN A 70 -2.41 5.61 -14.60
C ASN A 70 -1.34 5.02 -13.65
N CYS A 71 -1.27 3.70 -13.45
CA CYS A 71 -0.30 3.07 -12.54
C CYS A 71 1.12 2.89 -13.14
N LEU A 72 1.34 3.17 -14.43
CA LEU A 72 2.65 2.93 -15.10
C LEU A 72 3.62 4.11 -15.07
N VAL A 73 3.24 5.25 -14.51
CA VAL A 73 4.12 6.43 -14.45
C VAL A 73 4.85 6.41 -13.12
N ASN A 74 5.98 5.70 -13.00
CA ASN A 74 7.12 6.03 -12.10
C ASN A 74 8.20 4.91 -12.00
N HIS A 75 8.39 4.09 -13.02
CA HIS A 75 9.64 3.33 -13.15
C HIS A 75 10.53 3.96 -14.23
N PRO A 76 11.65 4.65 -13.87
CA PRO A 76 12.65 4.99 -14.85
C PRO A 76 13.23 3.69 -15.42
N ALA A 77 13.18 3.56 -16.74
CA ALA A 77 13.74 2.41 -17.45
C ALA A 77 15.23 2.24 -17.07
N PRO A 78 15.71 0.99 -16.85
CA PRO A 78 17.13 0.76 -16.68
C PRO A 78 17.84 1.18 -17.97
N ALA A 79 18.86 2.03 -17.83
CA ALA A 79 19.74 2.40 -18.93
C ALA A 79 20.32 1.13 -19.55
N THR A 80 19.92 0.83 -20.78
CA THR A 80 20.54 -0.21 -21.61
C THR A 80 21.98 0.16 -21.95
N PRO A 81 22.86 -0.83 -22.14
CA PRO A 81 24.33 -0.70 -22.08
C PRO A 81 24.94 0.20 -23.17
#